data_AF-A0A3B8P0D4-F1
#
_entry.id   AF-A0A3B8P0D4-F1
#
_cell.length_a   1.000
_cell.length_b   1.000
_cell.length_c   1.000
_cell.angle_alpha   90.00
_cell.angle_beta   90.00
_cell.angle_gamma   90.00
#
_symmetry.space_group_name_H-M   'P 1'
#
loop_
_entity.id
_entity.type
_entity.pdbx_description
1 polymer ?
#
loop_
_entity_poly.entity_id
_entity_poly.type
_entity_poly.pdbx_seq_one_letter_code
_entity_poly.pdbx_strand_id
1 'polypeptide(L)' 'MVLSRADAAVVIEEKDLTGESLCTAVDRLTQDTSTLRRLGKNASKLAVVDCADRIYEEILRVLGQK' A
#
# COMPACT_ATOMS: atom_id res chain seq x y z
N MET A 1 -9.07 4.08 1.40
CA MET A 1 -8.31 3.11 2.22
C MET A 1 -8.22 1.73 1.54
N VAL A 2 -7.42 1.57 0.48
CA VAL A 2 -7.28 0.25 -0.19
C VAL A 2 -6.39 -0.69 0.63
N LEU A 3 -5.20 -0.23 1.02
CA LEU A 3 -4.23 -1.02 1.77
C LEU A 3 -4.75 -1.45 3.15
N SER A 4 -5.35 -0.53 3.92
CA SER A 4 -5.91 -0.86 5.24
C SER A 4 -7.06 -1.87 5.15
N ARG A 5 -7.95 -1.77 4.15
CA ARG A 5 -9.01 -2.77 3.92
C ARG A 5 -8.48 -4.16 3.59
N ALA A 6 -7.29 -4.24 3.02
CA ALA A 6 -6.62 -5.49 2.70
C ALA A 6 -5.65 -5.95 3.81
N ASP A 7 -5.70 -5.32 4.99
CA ASP A 7 -4.79 -5.63 6.10
C ASP A 7 -3.31 -5.56 5.66
N ALA A 8 -2.99 -4.55 4.86
CA ALA A 8 -1.67 -4.30 4.27
C ALA A 8 -1.00 -3.02 4.78
N ALA A 9 -1.73 -2.19 5.54
CA ALA A 9 -1.20 -0.98 6.16
C ALA A 9 -2.03 -0.57 7.39
N VAL A 10 -1.37 0.11 8.33
CA VAL A 10 -2.03 0.89 9.38
C VAL A 10 -2.23 2.31 8.85
N VAL A 11 -3.42 2.88 9.07
CA VAL A 11 -3.75 4.24 8.62
C VAL A 11 -4.01 5.11 9.83
N ILE A 12 -3.38 6.29 9.83
CA ILE A 12 -3.68 7.40 10.71
C ILE A 12 -4.39 8.44 9.85
N GLU A 13 -5.61 8.83 10.21
CA GLU A 13 -6.32 9.91 9.51
C GLU A 13 -5.64 11.24 9.79
N GLU A 14 -5.69 12.18 8.84
CA GLU A 14 -5.00 13.48 8.95
C GLU A 14 -5.38 14.24 10.23
N LYS A 15 -6.65 14.24 10.60
CA LYS A 15 -7.16 14.88 11.83
C LYS A 15 -6.58 14.29 13.12
N ASP A 16 -6.12 13.04 13.07
CA ASP A 16 -5.56 12.27 14.20
C ASP A 16 -4.02 12.18 14.14
N LEU A 17 -3.42 12.77 13.10
CA LEU A 17 -1.98 12.76 12.90
C LEU A 17 -1.30 13.80 13.77
N THR A 18 -0.55 13.31 14.75
CA THR A 18 0.35 14.11 15.58
C THR A 18 1.73 13.44 15.59
N GLY A 19 2.76 14.16 16.05
CA GLY A 19 4.09 13.56 16.19
C GLY A 19 4.07 12.34 17.13
N GLU A 20 3.30 12.42 18.22
CA GLU A 20 3.15 11.33 19.19
C GLU A 20 2.43 10.12 18.59
N SER A 21 1.32 10.33 17.86
CA SER A 21 0.57 9.22 17.26
C SER A 21 1.38 8.49 16.19
N LEU A 22 2.19 9.24 15.41
CA LEU A 22 3.11 8.68 14.44
C LEU A 22 4.20 7.82 15.11
N CYS A 23 4.93 8.38 16.09
CA CYS A 23 5.98 7.65 16.79
C CYS A 23 5.43 6.37 17.45
N THR A 24 4.27 6.47 18.12
CA THR A 24 3.61 5.32 18.75
C THR A 24 3.23 4.24 17.74
N ALA A 25 2.73 4.61 16.56
CA ALA A 25 2.38 3.65 15.52
C ALA A 25 3.62 2.93 14.97
N VAL A 26 4.72 3.65 14.75
CA VAL A 26 6.00 3.07 14.30
C VAL A 26 6.56 2.12 15.36
N ASP A 27 6.56 2.51 16.63
CA ASP A 27 7.03 1.66 17.73
C ASP A 27 6.23 0.36 17.82
N ARG A 28 4.90 0.45 17.77
CA ARG A 28 4.02 -0.74 17.78
C ARG A 28 4.29 -1.67 16.61
N LEU A 29 4.46 -1.12 15.40
CA LEU A 29 4.74 -1.91 14.21
C LEU A 29 6.11 -2.59 14.28
N THR A 30 7.13 -1.88 14.76
CA THR A 30 8.51 -2.40 14.80
C THR A 30 8.76 -3.39 15.95
N GLN A 31 7.98 -3.32 17.03
CA GLN A 31 8.03 -4.29 18.12
C GLN A 31 7.46 -5.67 17.77
N ASP A 32 6.55 -5.75 16.79
CA ASP A 32 5.96 -7.01 16.32
C ASP A 32 6.37 -7.33 14.87
N THR A 33 7.46 -8.10 14.75
CA THR A 33 7.96 -8.58 13.46
C THR A 33 6.92 -9.45 12.71
N SER A 34 6.03 -10.14 13.41
CA SER A 34 5.01 -10.98 12.78
C SER A 34 3.96 -10.12 12.06
N THR A 35 3.55 -9.01 12.69
CA THR A 35 2.67 -8.03 12.08
C THR A 35 3.30 -7.39 10.85
N LEU A 36 4.55 -6.96 10.90
CA LEU A 36 5.25 -6.42 9.72
C LEU A 36 5.29 -7.42 8.56
N ARG A 37 5.61 -8.69 8.83
CA ARG A 37 5.62 -9.74 7.79
C ARG A 37 4.23 -9.95 7.18
N ARG A 38 3.18 -9.95 8.00
CA ARG A 38 1.80 -10.10 7.54
C ARG A 38 1.37 -8.92 6.66
N LEU A 39 1.60 -7.69 7.10
CA LEU A 39 1.30 -6.47 6.34
C LEU A 39 2.05 -6.47 5.00
N GLY A 40 3.35 -6.76 5.00
CA GLY A 40 4.16 -6.83 3.78
C GLY A 40 3.67 -7.90 2.79
N LYS A 41 3.31 -9.09 3.28
CA LYS A 41 2.73 -10.16 2.45
C LYS A 41 1.38 -9.77 1.85
N ASN A 42 0.55 -9.03 2.59
CA ASN A 42 -0.73 -8.57 2.08
C ASN A 42 -0.56 -7.43 1.08
N ALA A 43 0.39 -6.51 1.32
CA ALA A 43 0.75 -5.47 0.37
C ALA A 43 1.28 -6.06 -0.95
N SER A 44 2.12 -7.09 -0.90
CA SER A 44 2.65 -7.73 -2.11
C SER A 44 1.57 -8.39 -2.97
N LYS A 45 0.50 -8.92 -2.37
CA LYS A 45 -0.64 -9.49 -3.12
C LYS A 45 -1.43 -8.42 -3.88
N LEU A 46 -1.38 -7.17 -3.45
CA LEU A 46 -2.03 -6.05 -4.13
C LEU A 46 -1.17 -5.46 -5.25
N ALA A 47 0.11 -5.83 -5.32
CA ALA A 47 1.02 -5.29 -6.31
C ALA A 47 0.62 -5.76 -7.72
N VAL A 48 0.38 -4.81 -8.61
CA VAL A 48 0.25 -5.06 -10.04
C VAL A 48 1.64 -4.87 -10.65
N VAL A 49 2.39 -5.97 -10.75
CA VAL A 49 3.81 -5.94 -11.13
C VAL A 49 4.05 -5.49 -12.57
N ASP A 50 3.08 -5.69 -13.45
CA ASP A 50 3.07 -5.35 -14.87
C ASP A 50 2.30 -4.05 -15.16
N CYS A 51 2.07 -3.21 -14.15
CA CYS A 51 1.23 -2.01 -14.25
C CYS A 51 1.67 -1.08 -15.38
N ALA A 52 2.98 -0.87 -15.54
CA ALA A 52 3.52 -0.02 -16.59
C ALA A 52 3.18 -0.55 -17.98
N ASP A 53 3.36 -1.85 -18.20
CA ASP A 53 3.05 -2.50 -19.48
C ASP A 53 1.56 -2.38 -19.78
N ARG A 54 0.70 -2.65 -18.79
CA ARG A 54 -0.76 -2.53 -18.94
C ARG A 54 -1.19 -1.10 -19.28
N ILE A 55 -0.61 -0.10 -18.62
CA ILE A 55 -0.90 1.31 -18.91
C ILE A 55 -0.44 1.66 -20.34
N TYR A 56 0.76 1.23 -20.72
CA TYR A 56 1.30 1.45 -22.05
C TYR A 56 0.42 0.83 -23.14
N GLU A 57 -0.01 -0.41 -22.96
CA GLU A 57 -0.91 -1.09 -23.89
C GLU A 57 -2.25 -0.37 -24.05
N GLU A 58 -2.82 0.17 -22.96
CA GLU A 58 -4.05 0.96 -23.06
C GLU A 58 -3.85 2.27 -23.80
N ILE A 59 -2.72 2.94 -23.60
CA ILE A 59 -2.38 4.16 -24.35
C ILE A 59 -2.32 3.84 -25.85
N LEU A 60 -1.61 2.77 -26.25
CA LEU A 60 -1.53 2.36 -27.67
C LEU A 60 -2.90 2.02 -28.27
N ARG A 61 -3.76 1.34 -27.50
CA ARG A 61 -5.11 0.99 -27.93
C ARG A 61 -5.96 2.24 -28.18
N VAL A 62 -5.90 3.23 -27.28
CA VAL A 62 -6.63 4.50 -27.44
C VAL A 62 -6.12 5.29 -28.65
N LEU A 63 -4.82 5.18 -28.98
CA LEU A 63 -4.23 5.81 -30.16
C LEU A 63 -4.47 5.04 -31.48
N GLY A 64 -5.15 3.90 -31.45
CA GLY A 64 -5.40 3.08 -32.65
C GLY A 64 -4.14 2.42 -33.23
N GLN A 65 -3.09 2.26 -32.40
CA GLN A 65 -1.82 1.65 -32.78
C GLN A 65 -1.75 0.15 -32.48
N LYS A 66 -2.90 -0.46 -32.15
CA LYS A 66 -3.05 -1.89 -31.83
C LYS A 66 -4.42 -2.39 -32.28
#